data_AF-A0A1H6ND90-F1
#
_entry.id   AF-A0A1H6ND90-F1
#
_cell.length_a   1.000
_cell.length_b   1.000
_cell.length_c   1.000
_cell.angle_alpha   90.00
_cell.angle_beta   90.00
_cell.angle_gamma   90.00
#
_symmetry.space_group_name_H-M   'P 1'
#
loop_
_entity.id
_entity.type
_entity.pdbx_description
1 polymer ?
#
loop_
_entity_poly.entity_id
_entity_poly.type
_entity_poly.pdbx_seq_one_letter_code
_entity_poly.pdbx_strand_id
1 'polypeptide(L)'
;MTLHQLVTKQDTPATLQLTPQTTLLYAEFDGQGNISLDNFIVLCRDDNGRVCGLHISDSIRELYAFEAHVTDEEMAFILGEYERKIAGFCQVFAAEFEQIFALPPDVYFAAARHYWHFKQAS
;
A
#
# COMPACT_ATOMS: atom_id res chain seq x y z
N MET A 1 -6.31 -12.43 12.54
CA MET A 1 -6.39 -12.64 11.08
C MET A 1 -5.23 -11.88 10.52
N THR A 2 -4.20 -12.57 10.06
CA THR A 2 -2.94 -11.89 9.68
C THR A 2 -3.06 -11.25 8.31
N LEU A 3 -2.24 -10.24 8.03
CA LEU A 3 -2.17 -9.59 6.71
C LEU A 3 -1.93 -10.63 5.58
N HIS A 4 -1.21 -11.71 5.89
CA HIS A 4 -1.02 -12.87 5.02
C HIS A 4 -2.30 -13.70 4.79
N GLN A 5 -3.21 -13.78 5.76
CA GLN A 5 -4.42 -14.61 5.71
C GLN A 5 -5.59 -13.96 4.96
N LEU A 6 -5.69 -12.62 4.95
CA LEU A 6 -6.71 -11.92 4.16
C LEU A 6 -6.47 -12.07 2.66
N VAL A 7 -5.21 -12.03 2.26
CA VAL A 7 -4.80 -12.12 0.86
C VAL A 7 -5.08 -13.49 0.25
N THR A 8 -4.95 -14.57 1.02
CA THR A 8 -5.09 -15.94 0.51
C THR A 8 -6.53 -16.44 0.33
N LYS A 9 -7.55 -15.65 0.72
CA LYS A 9 -8.94 -16.12 0.79
C LYS A 9 -9.85 -15.64 -0.32
N GLN A 10 -9.44 -14.70 -1.16
CA GLN A 10 -10.27 -14.22 -2.27
C GLN A 10 -9.55 -14.42 -3.59
N ASP A 11 -10.31 -14.82 -4.61
CA ASP A 11 -9.90 -14.95 -6.00
C ASP A 11 -9.16 -13.68 -6.42
N THR A 12 -7.84 -13.76 -6.31
CA THR A 12 -6.96 -12.67 -6.70
C THR A 12 -7.02 -12.63 -8.23
N PRO A 13 -7.39 -11.49 -8.87
CA PRO A 13 -7.34 -11.39 -10.31
C PRO A 13 -5.94 -11.79 -10.78
N ALA A 14 -5.85 -12.49 -11.90
CA ALA A 14 -4.60 -13.09 -12.41
C ALA A 14 -3.44 -12.08 -12.53
N THR A 15 -3.74 -10.79 -12.53
CA THR A 15 -2.84 -9.64 -12.59
C THR A 15 -2.10 -9.33 -11.29
N LEU A 16 -2.57 -9.79 -10.12
CA LEU A 16 -1.99 -9.43 -8.83
C LEU A 16 -1.32 -10.62 -8.14
N GLN A 17 -0.19 -11.08 -8.69
CA GLN A 17 0.63 -12.08 -8.00
C GLN A 17 1.39 -11.42 -6.86
N LEU A 18 0.85 -11.54 -5.64
CA LEU A 18 1.56 -11.09 -4.44
C LEU A 18 2.72 -12.05 -4.18
N THR A 19 3.93 -11.56 -4.44
CA THR A 19 5.19 -12.25 -4.14
C THR A 19 5.72 -11.83 -2.77
N PRO A 20 6.72 -12.52 -2.20
CA PRO A 20 7.42 -12.06 -1.00
C PRO A 20 8.01 -10.64 -1.12
N GLN A 21 8.25 -10.20 -2.35
CA GLN A 21 8.74 -8.86 -2.68
C GLN A 21 7.62 -7.80 -2.71
N THR A 22 6.37 -8.17 -2.46
CA THR A 22 5.22 -7.24 -2.50
C THR A 22 4.55 -7.12 -1.13
N THR A 23 3.91 -5.98 -0.89
CA THR A 23 3.09 -5.76 0.32
C THR A 23 1.87 -4.94 -0.05
N LEU A 24 0.68 -5.45 0.24
CA LEU A 24 -0.57 -4.70 0.07
C LEU A 24 -0.60 -3.55 1.09
N LEU A 25 -0.53 -2.31 0.61
CA LEU A 25 -0.63 -1.12 1.46
C LEU A 25 -2.06 -0.63 1.62
N TYR A 26 -2.87 -0.81 0.58
CA TYR A 26 -4.27 -0.40 0.60
C TYR A 26 -5.09 -1.30 -0.31
N ALA A 27 -6.28 -1.61 0.13
CA ALA A 27 -7.37 -2.04 -0.73
C ALA A 27 -8.69 -1.60 -0.09
N GLU A 28 -9.73 -1.43 -0.92
CA GLU A 28 -11.07 -1.20 -0.40
C GLU A 28 -11.56 -2.40 0.40
N PHE A 29 -12.20 -2.12 1.54
CA PHE A 29 -12.68 -3.13 2.47
C PHE A 29 -14.13 -2.82 2.83
N ASP A 30 -15.00 -3.82 2.77
CA ASP A 30 -16.45 -3.66 2.97
C ASP A 30 -16.90 -3.62 4.45
N GLY A 31 -15.96 -3.66 5.39
CA GLY A 31 -16.26 -3.72 6.82
C GLY A 31 -16.53 -5.13 7.35
N GLN A 32 -16.69 -6.12 6.47
CA GLN A 32 -17.18 -7.46 6.81
C GLN A 32 -16.14 -8.57 6.62
N GLY A 33 -14.95 -8.22 6.11
CA GLY A 33 -13.88 -9.18 5.87
C GLY A 33 -13.47 -9.27 4.41
N ASN A 34 -14.22 -8.65 3.49
CA ASN A 34 -13.94 -8.75 2.06
C ASN A 34 -13.14 -7.55 1.59
N ILE A 35 -12.09 -7.84 0.84
CA ILE A 35 -11.27 -6.87 0.14
C ILE A 35 -11.74 -6.80 -1.31
N SER A 36 -11.92 -5.58 -1.83
CA SER A 36 -12.03 -5.34 -3.27
C SER A 36 -10.67 -4.95 -3.84
N LEU A 37 -10.31 -5.59 -4.96
CA LEU A 37 -9.11 -5.28 -5.73
C LEU A 37 -9.43 -4.37 -6.93
N ASP A 38 -10.59 -3.72 -6.92
CA ASP A 38 -10.90 -2.67 -7.89
C ASP A 38 -10.13 -1.38 -7.57
N ASN A 39 -9.73 -1.18 -6.30
CA ASN A 39 -9.01 -0.02 -5.81
C ASN A 39 -7.94 -0.45 -4.81
N PHE A 40 -6.69 -0.64 -5.27
CA PHE A 40 -5.59 -1.12 -4.43
C PHE A 40 -4.27 -0.39 -4.69
N ILE A 41 -3.39 -0.46 -3.69
CA ILE A 41 -1.99 -0.05 -3.78
C ILE A 41 -1.11 -1.15 -3.18
N VAL A 42 -0.15 -1.62 -3.96
CA VAL A 42 0.85 -2.62 -3.55
C VAL A 42 2.23 -1.99 -3.58
N LEU A 43 2.97 -2.08 -2.48
CA LEU A 43 4.39 -1.74 -2.41
C LEU A 43 5.23 -2.85 -3.03
N CYS A 44 6.12 -2.50 -3.94
CA CYS A 44 7.05 -3.42 -4.57
C CYS A 44 8.47 -3.23 -4.02
N ARG A 45 9.17 -4.35 -3.82
CA ARG A 45 10.59 -4.38 -3.43
C ARG A 45 11.41 -5.15 -4.46
N ASP A 46 12.70 -4.85 -4.54
CA ASP A 46 13.67 -5.66 -5.27
C ASP A 46 14.07 -6.90 -4.46
N ASP A 47 14.91 -7.76 -5.05
CA ASP A 47 15.43 -8.97 -4.39
C ASP A 47 16.30 -8.66 -3.15
N ASN A 48 16.76 -7.42 -2.99
CA ASN A 48 17.49 -6.95 -1.82
C ASN A 48 16.57 -6.33 -0.75
N GLY A 49 15.25 -6.34 -0.97
CA GLY A 49 14.26 -5.75 -0.08
C GLY A 49 14.15 -4.23 -0.15
N ARG A 50 14.77 -3.57 -1.13
CA ARG A 50 14.66 -2.12 -1.34
C ARG A 50 13.35 -1.79 -2.03
N VAL A 51 12.66 -0.74 -1.59
CA VAL A 51 11.47 -0.24 -2.28
C VAL A 51 11.85 0.19 -3.70
N CYS A 52 11.17 -0.38 -4.69
CA CYS A 52 11.42 -0.09 -6.11
C CYS A 52 10.22 0.56 -6.82
N GLY A 53 9.06 0.62 -6.19
CA GLY A 53 7.88 1.32 -6.73
C GLY A 53 6.58 0.88 -6.07
N LEU A 54 5.46 1.29 -6.66
CA LEU A 54 4.12 0.80 -6.35
C LEU A 54 3.47 0.17 -7.56
N HIS A 55 2.65 -0.84 -7.36
CA HIS A 55 1.66 -1.29 -8.33
C HIS A 55 0.29 -0.81 -7.87
N ILE A 56 -0.43 -0.10 -8.75
CA ILE A 56 -1.75 0.48 -8.48
C ILE A 56 -2.83 -0.17 -9.35
N SER A 57 -4.08 -0.15 -8.88
CA SER A 57 -5.23 -0.66 -9.65
C SER A 57 -5.52 0.20 -10.88
N ASP A 58 -6.23 -0.38 -11.86
CA ASP A 58 -6.68 0.32 -13.06
C ASP A 58 -7.48 1.59 -12.73
N SER A 59 -8.31 1.57 -11.68
CA SER A 59 -9.06 2.73 -11.23
C SER A 59 -8.19 3.92 -10.82
N ILE A 60 -7.10 3.67 -10.08
CA ILE A 60 -6.16 4.71 -9.66
C ILE A 60 -5.34 5.17 -10.86
N ARG A 61 -4.89 4.21 -11.68
CA ARG A 61 -4.13 4.45 -12.90
C ARG A 61 -4.87 5.41 -13.84
N GLU A 62 -6.14 5.12 -14.11
CA GLU A 62 -6.98 5.92 -15.00
C GLU A 62 -7.33 7.28 -14.40
N LEU A 63 -7.58 7.34 -13.08
CA LEU A 63 -7.90 8.60 -12.39
C LEU A 63 -6.78 9.63 -12.49
N TYR A 64 -5.52 9.19 -12.37
CA TYR A 64 -4.35 10.07 -12.39
C TYR A 64 -3.57 10.03 -13.71
N ALA A 65 -4.01 9.23 -14.68
CA ALA A 65 -3.34 9.00 -15.97
C ALA A 65 -1.86 8.56 -15.82
N PHE A 66 -1.61 7.63 -14.89
CA PHE A 66 -0.30 7.02 -14.69
C PHE A 66 -0.18 5.65 -15.37
N GLU A 67 0.99 5.04 -15.29
CA GLU A 67 1.16 3.61 -15.59
C GLU A 67 0.78 2.74 -14.39
N ALA A 68 0.56 1.44 -14.61
CA ALA A 68 0.19 0.52 -13.53
C ALA A 68 1.30 0.37 -12.49
N HIS A 69 2.56 0.53 -12.90
CA HIS A 69 3.71 0.56 -12.01
C HIS A 69 4.28 1.97 -11.96
N VAL A 70 4.27 2.57 -10.76
CA VAL A 70 4.72 3.95 -10.54
C VAL A 70 5.98 3.97 -9.68
N THR A 71 6.86 4.92 -9.97
CA THR A 71 8.14 5.12 -9.27
C THR A 71 8.34 6.60 -8.94
N ASP A 72 9.37 6.90 -8.13
CA ASP A 72 9.81 8.27 -7.82
C ASP A 72 8.66 9.26 -7.49
N GLU A 73 8.46 10.28 -8.32
CA GLU A 73 7.48 11.35 -8.11
C GLU A 73 6.04 10.84 -8.09
N GLU A 74 5.67 9.95 -9.01
CA GLU A 74 4.33 9.36 -9.08
C GLU A 74 4.05 8.49 -7.85
N MET A 75 5.04 7.70 -7.42
CA MET A 75 4.94 6.95 -6.16
C MET A 75 4.72 7.90 -4.98
N ALA A 76 5.48 8.99 -4.89
CA ALA A 76 5.38 9.92 -3.78
C ALA A 76 4.04 10.67 -3.78
N PHE A 77 3.51 10.99 -4.96
CA PHE A 77 2.17 11.54 -5.14
C PHE A 77 1.09 10.58 -4.61
N ILE A 78 1.11 9.31 -5.05
CA ILE A 78 0.13 8.30 -4.61
C ILE A 78 0.17 8.09 -3.09
N LEU A 79 1.37 7.99 -2.51
CA LEU A 79 1.53 7.83 -1.07
C LEU A 79 0.98 9.03 -0.27
N GLY A 80 1.16 10.24 -0.77
CA GLY A 80 0.60 11.44 -0.15
C GLY A 80 -0.93 11.50 -0.25
N GLU A 81 -1.47 11.25 -1.44
CA GLU A 81 -2.91 11.33 -1.69
C GLU A 81 -3.70 10.23 -0.95
N TYR A 82 -3.12 9.03 -0.82
CA TYR A 82 -3.74 7.89 -0.16
C TYR A 82 -3.30 7.69 1.30
N GLU A 83 -2.46 8.57 1.87
CA GLU A 83 -1.88 8.44 3.21
C GLU A 83 -2.93 8.02 4.26
N ARG A 84 -4.03 8.79 4.36
CA ARG A 84 -5.09 8.53 5.36
C ARG A 84 -5.82 7.22 5.11
N LYS A 85 -6.00 6.84 3.84
CA LYS A 85 -6.66 5.58 3.45
C LYS A 85 -5.78 4.38 3.77
N ILE A 86 -4.48 4.48 3.47
CA ILE A 86 -3.46 3.48 3.81
C ILE A 86 -3.38 3.32 5.32
N ALA A 87 -3.24 4.41 6.08
CA ALA A 87 -3.19 4.36 7.53
C ALA A 87 -4.46 3.71 8.12
N GLY A 88 -5.64 4.09 7.64
CA GLY A 88 -6.91 3.49 8.05
C GLY A 88 -7.02 1.99 7.74
N PHE A 89 -6.56 1.56 6.57
CA PHE A 89 -6.50 0.15 6.22
C PHE A 89 -5.53 -0.63 7.12
N CYS A 90 -4.32 -0.10 7.32
CA CYS A 90 -3.33 -0.70 8.21
C CYS A 90 -3.78 -0.73 9.68
N GLN A 91 -4.64 0.19 10.10
CA GLN A 91 -5.20 0.23 11.46
C GLN A 91 -6.02 -1.03 11.81
N VAL A 92 -6.63 -1.68 10.81
CA VAL A 92 -7.32 -2.97 10.98
C VAL A 92 -6.34 -4.05 11.49
N PHE A 93 -5.05 -3.89 11.20
CA PHE A 93 -3.96 -4.79 11.60
C PHE A 93 -2.97 -4.13 12.56
N ALA A 94 -3.41 -3.12 13.32
CA ALA A 94 -2.52 -2.28 14.12
C ALA A 94 -1.56 -3.07 15.02
N ALA A 95 -2.04 -4.13 15.69
CA ALA A 95 -1.20 -4.96 16.55
C ALA A 95 -0.04 -5.66 15.80
N GLU A 96 -0.29 -6.17 14.59
CA GLU A 96 0.73 -6.79 13.75
C GLU A 96 1.68 -5.73 13.17
N PHE A 97 1.11 -4.60 12.75
CA PHE A 97 1.88 -3.46 12.25
C PHE A 97 2.85 -2.93 13.30
N GLU A 98 2.38 -2.71 14.54
CA GLU A 98 3.18 -2.23 15.67
C GLU A 98 4.32 -3.20 16.02
N GLN A 99 4.12 -4.51 15.91
CA GLN A 99 5.18 -5.48 16.14
C GLN A 99 6.32 -5.38 15.12
N ILE A 100 6.00 -4.96 13.89
CA ILE A 100 6.98 -4.83 12.80
C ILE A 100 7.66 -3.45 12.82
N PHE A 101 6.87 -2.39 12.99
CA PHE A 101 7.33 -1.00 12.82
C PHE A 101 7.54 -0.25 14.13
N ALA A 102 7.24 -0.88 15.28
CA ALA A 102 7.33 -0.30 16.63
C ALA A 102 6.50 0.98 16.85
N LEU A 103 5.59 1.29 15.91
CA LEU A 103 4.71 2.45 15.93
C LEU A 103 3.33 2.04 15.41
N PRO A 104 2.25 2.63 15.93
CA PRO A 104 0.92 2.43 15.36
C PRO A 104 0.86 3.05 13.95
N PRO A 105 0.00 2.52 13.05
CA PRO A 105 -0.07 2.98 11.67
C PRO A 105 -0.26 4.48 11.50
N ASP A 106 -1.17 5.09 12.25
CA ASP A 106 -1.45 6.52 12.19
C ASP A 106 -0.22 7.39 12.49
N VAL A 107 0.54 7.06 13.54
CA VAL A 107 1.78 7.74 13.93
C VAL A 107 2.87 7.49 12.90
N TYR A 108 3.03 6.25 12.44
CA TYR A 108 4.01 5.88 11.44
C TYR A 108 3.82 6.67 10.14
N PHE A 109 2.59 6.69 9.60
CA PHE A 109 2.31 7.36 8.34
C PHE A 109 2.35 8.89 8.45
N ALA A 110 1.96 9.47 9.59
CA ALA A 110 2.13 10.90 9.83
C ALA A 110 3.62 11.33 9.80
N ALA A 111 4.52 10.50 10.33
CA ALA A 111 5.97 10.72 10.25
C ALA A 111 6.51 10.48 8.84
N ALA A 112 6.09 9.39 8.19
CA ALA A 112 6.49 9.05 6.82
C ALA A 112 6.11 10.14 5.82
N ARG A 113 4.94 10.76 5.99
CA ARG A 113 4.47 11.89 5.18
C ARG A 113 5.48 13.04 5.17
N HIS A 114 6.00 13.43 6.34
CA HIS A 114 7.00 14.48 6.43
C HIS A 114 8.26 14.09 5.63
N TYR A 115 8.74 12.86 5.81
CA TYR A 115 9.90 12.36 5.07
C TYR A 115 9.69 12.38 3.55
N TRP A 116 8.53 11.93 3.06
CA TRP A 116 8.24 11.94 1.62
C TRP A 116 8.16 13.35 1.04
N HIS A 117 7.58 14.31 1.76
CA HIS A 117 7.60 15.71 1.35
C HIS A 117 9.01 16.31 1.33
N PHE A 118 9.85 16.01 2.32
CA PHE A 118 11.24 16.48 2.35
C PHE A 118 12.08 15.89 1.21
N LYS A 119 11.89 14.60 0.90
CA LYS A 119 12.62 13.91 -0.17
C LYS A 119 12.28 14.48 -1.56
N GLN A 120 11.06 14.96 -1.78
CA GLN A 120 10.66 15.60 -3.04
C GLN A 120 11.27 17.00 -3.24
N ALA A 121 11.66 17.68 -2.16
CA ALA A 121 12.20 19.04 -2.20
C ALA A 121 13.74 19.10 -2.29
N SER A 122 14.41 17.94 -2.34
CA SER A 122 15.87 17.78 -2.34
C SER A 122 16.37 17.28 -3.68
#